data_AF-A0A4Z1CA88-F1
#
_entry.id   AF-A0A4Z1CA88-F1
#
_cell.length_a   1.000
_cell.length_b   1.000
_cell.length_c   1.000
_cell.angle_alpha   90.00
_cell.angle_beta   90.00
_cell.angle_gamma   90.00
#
_symmetry.space_group_name_H-M   'P 1'
#
loop_
_entity.id
_entity.type
_entity.pdbx_description
1 polymer ?
#
loop_
_entity_poly.entity_id
_entity_poly.type
_entity_poly.pdbx_seq_one_letter_code
_entity_poly.pdbx_strand_id
1 'polypeptide(L)'
;MFAQWKQEKATSGLVDEAQALADRLATTKPHFVESHAAAAQFWAASYLADGQDLHDIAKWSKKDVVRFVSAAQVRIAALRKERHYDSSDGLAIWLHTARAVTEPRILPAIREVWQHILKAGPNADSMAEDLIAEADLPPGQGRRIPTGYATED
;
A
#
# COMPACT_ATOMS: atom_id res chain seq x y z
N MET A 1 -5.79 32.43 6.30
CA MET A 1 -7.11 31.83 6.04
C MET A 1 -7.14 30.97 4.77
N PHE A 2 -6.81 31.52 3.58
CA PHE A 2 -6.86 30.75 2.32
C PHE A 2 -5.82 29.61 2.21
N ALA A 3 -4.58 29.81 2.68
CA ALA A 3 -3.54 28.79 2.67
C ALA A 3 -3.88 27.59 3.59
N GLN A 4 -4.41 27.88 4.78
CA GLN A 4 -4.87 26.86 5.73
C GLN A 4 -6.08 26.08 5.18
N TRP A 5 -7.03 26.77 4.54
CA TRP A 5 -8.15 26.11 3.87
C TRP A 5 -7.69 25.17 2.73
N LYS A 6 -6.71 25.59 1.92
CA LYS A 6 -6.13 24.74 0.87
C LYS A 6 -5.45 23.49 1.45
N GLN A 7 -4.68 23.64 2.50
CA GLN A 7 -4.01 22.52 3.17
C GLN A 7 -5.02 21.55 3.77
N GLU A 8 -6.08 22.07 4.41
CA GLU A 8 -7.13 21.24 4.97
C GLU A 8 -7.87 20.47 3.88
N LYS A 9 -8.26 21.14 2.78
CA LYS A 9 -8.90 20.47 1.64
C LYS A 9 -8.01 19.39 1.02
N ALA A 10 -6.72 19.64 0.87
CA ALA A 10 -5.77 18.65 0.38
C ALA A 10 -5.71 17.44 1.32
N THR A 11 -5.74 17.68 2.62
CA THR A 11 -5.72 16.60 3.60
C THR A 11 -7.00 15.78 3.59
N SER A 12 -8.17 16.42 3.57
CA SER A 12 -9.45 15.71 3.47
C SER A 12 -9.47 14.82 2.23
N GLY A 13 -8.96 15.31 1.09
CA GLY A 13 -8.83 14.48 -0.11
C GLY A 13 -7.96 13.23 0.08
N LEU A 14 -6.86 13.32 0.82
CA LEU A 14 -6.03 12.14 1.12
C LEU A 14 -6.73 11.12 2.03
N VAL A 15 -7.51 11.60 2.99
CA VAL A 15 -8.33 10.75 3.87
C VAL A 15 -9.43 10.07 3.06
N ASP A 16 -10.15 10.82 2.21
CA ASP A 16 -11.20 10.29 1.35
C ASP A 16 -10.67 9.24 0.37
N GLU A 17 -9.49 9.45 -0.23
CA GLU A 17 -8.85 8.47 -1.11
C GLU A 17 -8.50 7.17 -0.37
N ALA A 18 -7.98 7.27 0.86
CA ALA A 18 -7.66 6.09 1.67
C ALA A 18 -8.92 5.33 2.09
N GLN A 19 -9.98 6.04 2.50
CA GLN A 19 -11.26 5.40 2.84
C GLN A 19 -11.89 4.74 1.61
N ALA A 20 -11.84 5.39 0.44
CA ALA A 20 -12.35 4.80 -0.80
C ALA A 20 -11.60 3.51 -1.19
N LEU A 21 -10.32 3.37 -0.83
CA LEU A 21 -9.57 2.12 -1.00
C LEU A 21 -10.07 1.05 -0.02
N ALA A 22 -10.27 1.38 1.25
CA ALA A 22 -10.82 0.47 2.26
C ALA A 22 -12.22 -0.04 1.84
N ASP A 23 -13.12 0.87 1.48
CA ASP A 23 -14.49 0.57 1.05
C ASP A 23 -14.51 -0.32 -0.20
N ARG A 24 -13.58 -0.08 -1.14
CA ARG A 24 -13.41 -0.92 -2.32
C ARG A 24 -13.02 -2.34 -1.94
N LEU A 25 -12.03 -2.51 -1.06
CA LEU A 25 -11.59 -3.83 -0.61
C LEU A 25 -12.70 -4.58 0.14
N ALA A 26 -13.53 -3.87 0.90
CA ALA A 26 -14.66 -4.44 1.63
C ALA A 26 -15.77 -4.99 0.70
N THR A 27 -15.97 -4.37 -0.45
CA THR A 27 -17.10 -4.68 -1.36
C THR A 27 -16.69 -5.50 -2.59
N THR A 28 -15.39 -5.61 -2.84
CA THR A 28 -14.83 -6.31 -4.00
C THR A 28 -14.83 -7.82 -3.80
N LYS A 29 -14.88 -8.59 -4.91
CA LYS A 29 -14.87 -10.06 -4.86
C LYS A 29 -13.54 -10.58 -4.27
N PRO A 30 -13.55 -11.74 -3.56
CA PRO A 30 -12.37 -12.25 -2.89
C PRO A 30 -11.10 -12.38 -3.75
N HIS A 31 -11.21 -12.86 -4.99
CA HIS A 31 -10.05 -13.03 -5.88
C HIS A 31 -9.35 -11.72 -6.28
N PHE A 32 -10.07 -10.60 -6.30
CA PHE A 32 -9.44 -9.30 -6.52
C PHE A 32 -8.71 -8.83 -5.26
N VAL A 33 -9.26 -9.07 -4.06
CA VAL A 33 -8.57 -8.79 -2.80
C VAL A 33 -7.30 -9.65 -2.68
N GLU A 34 -7.36 -10.92 -3.11
CA GLU A 34 -6.19 -11.80 -3.22
C GLU A 34 -5.14 -11.23 -4.17
N SER A 35 -5.54 -10.73 -5.35
CA SER A 35 -4.61 -10.08 -6.29
C SER A 35 -3.97 -8.81 -5.70
N HIS A 36 -4.75 -7.97 -5.00
CA HIS A 36 -4.21 -6.78 -4.32
C HIS A 36 -3.21 -7.17 -3.23
N ALA A 37 -3.51 -8.21 -2.45
CA ALA A 37 -2.62 -8.73 -1.42
C ALA A 37 -1.34 -9.32 -2.02
N ALA A 38 -1.44 -10.07 -3.12
CA ALA A 38 -0.29 -10.61 -3.84
C ALA A 38 0.61 -9.49 -4.39
N ALA A 39 0.02 -8.50 -5.05
CA ALA A 39 0.74 -7.35 -5.58
C ALA A 39 1.38 -6.50 -4.47
N ALA A 40 0.73 -6.33 -3.32
CA ALA A 40 1.32 -5.66 -2.17
C ALA A 40 2.56 -6.40 -1.65
N GLN A 41 2.51 -7.74 -1.56
CA GLN A 41 3.67 -8.56 -1.19
C GLN A 41 4.81 -8.44 -2.22
N PHE A 42 4.48 -8.50 -3.51
CA PHE A 42 5.45 -8.32 -4.59
C PHE A 42 6.20 -6.99 -4.45
N TRP A 43 5.49 -5.88 -4.22
CA TRP A 43 6.16 -4.58 -4.02
C TRP A 43 7.02 -4.56 -2.77
N ALA A 44 6.60 -5.20 -1.68
CA ALA A 44 7.43 -5.29 -0.49
C ALA A 44 8.74 -6.04 -0.75
N ALA A 45 8.69 -7.15 -1.49
CA ALA A 45 9.88 -7.90 -1.90
C ALA A 45 10.77 -7.08 -2.86
N SER A 46 10.18 -6.40 -3.84
CA SER A 46 10.92 -5.56 -4.80
C SER A 46 11.69 -4.43 -4.09
N TYR A 47 11.05 -3.71 -3.17
CA TYR A 47 11.74 -2.66 -2.42
C TYR A 47 12.75 -3.22 -1.40
N LEU A 48 12.48 -4.40 -0.82
CA LEU A 48 13.43 -5.05 0.08
C LEU A 48 14.72 -5.47 -0.65
N ALA A 49 14.62 -5.93 -1.90
CA ALA A 49 15.78 -6.23 -2.74
C ALA A 49 16.67 -4.98 -2.98
N ASP A 50 16.05 -3.80 -3.02
CA ASP A 50 16.73 -2.50 -3.09
C ASP A 50 17.19 -1.98 -1.70
N GLY A 51 17.06 -2.78 -0.64
CA GLY A 51 17.45 -2.44 0.73
C GLY A 51 16.46 -1.57 1.49
N GLN A 52 15.22 -1.43 0.99
CA GLN A 52 14.15 -0.65 1.62
C GLN A 52 13.02 -1.55 2.12
N ASP A 53 12.96 -1.83 3.43
CA ASP A 53 11.85 -2.59 4.00
C ASP A 53 10.60 -1.71 4.18
N LEU A 54 9.60 -1.92 3.31
CA LEU A 54 8.32 -1.21 3.36
C LEU A 54 7.53 -1.50 4.64
N HIS A 55 7.73 -2.64 5.29
CA HIS A 55 7.03 -2.94 6.54
C HIS A 55 7.55 -2.10 7.71
N ASP A 56 8.72 -1.50 7.57
CA ASP A 56 9.29 -0.57 8.53
C ASP A 56 9.09 0.91 8.14
N ILE A 57 8.17 1.18 7.21
CA ILE A 57 7.92 2.54 6.70
C ILE A 57 7.56 3.57 7.79
N ALA A 58 6.94 3.14 8.90
CA ALA A 58 6.68 4.01 10.04
C ALA A 58 7.96 4.54 10.72
N LYS A 59 9.09 3.83 10.57
CA LYS A 59 10.39 4.19 11.12
C LYS A 59 11.22 5.05 10.16
N TRP A 60 10.78 5.20 8.91
CA TRP A 60 11.51 5.96 7.91
C TRP A 60 11.54 7.46 8.25
N SER A 61 12.56 8.16 7.76
CA SER A 61 12.59 9.61 7.88
C SER A 61 11.46 10.24 7.05
N LYS A 62 10.93 11.40 7.47
CA LYS A 62 9.90 12.13 6.70
C LYS A 62 10.34 12.40 5.26
N LYS A 63 11.64 12.64 5.05
CA LYS A 63 12.22 12.89 3.72
C LYS A 63 12.10 11.65 2.83
N ASP A 64 12.39 10.47 3.37
CA ASP A 64 12.33 9.22 2.63
C ASP A 64 10.89 8.82 2.31
N VAL A 65 9.97 9.05 3.26
CA VAL A 65 8.53 8.88 3.05
C VAL A 65 8.04 9.78 1.90
N VAL A 66 8.38 11.07 1.90
CA VAL A 66 7.97 12.00 0.82
C VAL A 66 8.53 11.57 -0.54
N ARG A 67 9.80 11.12 -0.56
CA ARG A 67 10.44 10.61 -1.78
C ARG A 67 9.74 9.37 -2.30
N PHE A 68 9.43 8.42 -1.42
CA PHE A 68 8.69 7.21 -1.75
C PHE A 68 7.29 7.54 -2.29
N VAL A 69 6.53 8.41 -1.60
CA VAL A 69 5.19 8.82 -2.03
C VAL A 69 5.22 9.38 -3.46
N SER A 70 6.18 10.26 -3.75
CA SER A 70 6.32 10.85 -5.09
C SER A 70 6.68 9.80 -6.15
N ALA A 71 7.63 8.91 -5.86
CA ALA A 71 8.01 7.83 -6.76
C ALA A 71 6.88 6.83 -7.01
N ALA A 72 6.16 6.43 -5.95
CA ALA A 72 5.02 5.53 -6.01
C ALA A 72 3.88 6.11 -6.85
N GLN A 73 3.55 7.40 -6.71
CA GLN A 73 2.54 8.07 -7.54
C GLN A 73 2.89 8.01 -9.04
N VAL A 74 4.14 8.30 -9.39
CA VAL A 74 4.61 8.23 -10.79
C VAL A 74 4.56 6.79 -11.31
N ARG A 75 4.99 5.82 -10.51
CA ARG A 75 4.98 4.41 -10.86
C ARG A 75 3.56 3.87 -11.06
N ILE A 76 2.63 4.21 -10.15
CA ILE A 76 1.21 3.86 -10.28
C ILE A 76 0.61 4.42 -11.57
N ALA A 77 0.90 5.67 -11.91
CA ALA A 77 0.43 6.27 -13.16
C ALA A 77 0.97 5.53 -14.40
N ALA A 78 2.25 5.14 -14.39
CA ALA A 78 2.86 4.36 -15.46
C ALA A 78 2.21 2.97 -15.59
N LEU A 79 2.07 2.23 -14.48
CA LEU A 79 1.44 0.90 -14.46
C LEU A 79 0.01 0.95 -14.98
N ARG A 80 -0.77 1.97 -14.61
CA ARG A 80 -2.15 2.14 -15.10
C ARG A 80 -2.20 2.44 -16.59
N LYS A 81 -1.24 3.19 -17.13
CA LYS A 81 -1.12 3.42 -18.57
C LYS A 81 -0.83 2.14 -19.33
N GLU A 82 -0.04 1.26 -18.74
CA GLU A 82 0.29 -0.08 -19.26
C GLU A 82 -0.78 -1.14 -18.94
N ARG A 83 -1.86 -0.74 -18.23
CA ARG A 83 -2.97 -1.61 -17.80
C ARG A 83 -2.58 -2.71 -16.80
N HIS A 84 -1.48 -2.51 -16.06
CA HIS A 84 -1.06 -3.35 -14.94
C HIS A 84 -1.82 -2.96 -13.66
N TYR A 85 -3.14 -3.12 -13.65
CA TYR A 85 -4.02 -2.64 -12.58
C TYR A 85 -3.69 -3.29 -11.23
N ASP A 86 -3.56 -4.61 -11.19
CA ASP A 86 -3.26 -5.38 -9.98
C ASP A 86 -1.97 -4.89 -9.30
N SER A 87 -0.88 -4.75 -10.07
CA SER A 87 0.38 -4.21 -9.57
C SER A 87 0.24 -2.75 -9.11
N SER A 88 -0.53 -1.93 -9.83
CA SER A 88 -0.77 -0.54 -9.44
C SER A 88 -1.59 -0.44 -8.13
N ASP A 89 -2.55 -1.33 -7.92
CA ASP A 89 -3.41 -1.33 -6.74
C ASP A 89 -2.65 -1.87 -5.52
N GLY A 90 -1.79 -2.88 -5.70
CA GLY A 90 -0.82 -3.32 -4.69
C GLY A 90 0.12 -2.20 -4.24
N LEU A 91 0.65 -1.40 -5.18
CA LEU A 91 1.50 -0.25 -4.82
C LEU A 91 0.71 0.89 -4.17
N ALA A 92 -0.57 1.05 -4.52
CA ALA A 92 -1.44 2.06 -3.92
C ALA A 92 -1.62 1.82 -2.40
N ILE A 93 -1.69 0.56 -1.96
CA ILE A 93 -1.74 0.21 -0.53
C ILE A 93 -0.51 0.76 0.20
N TRP A 94 0.69 0.56 -0.35
CA TRP A 94 1.92 1.09 0.22
C TRP A 94 2.01 2.63 0.14
N LEU A 95 1.55 3.24 -0.95
CA LEU A 95 1.45 4.70 -1.07
C LEU A 95 0.62 5.30 0.08
N HIS A 96 -0.56 4.73 0.33
CA HIS A 96 -1.45 5.23 1.38
C HIS A 96 -0.92 4.90 2.78
N THR A 97 -0.23 3.77 2.95
CA THR A 97 0.50 3.44 4.17
C THR A 97 1.57 4.50 4.46
N ALA A 98 2.39 4.86 3.46
CA ALA A 98 3.41 5.90 3.59
C ALA A 98 2.82 7.27 3.96
N ARG A 99 1.71 7.66 3.33
CA ARG A 99 1.03 8.93 3.61
C ARG A 99 0.58 9.05 5.07
N ALA A 100 0.14 7.95 5.68
CA ALA A 100 -0.27 7.93 7.09
C ALA A 100 0.86 8.28 8.07
N VAL A 101 2.14 8.11 7.68
CA VAL A 101 3.29 8.54 8.51
C VAL A 101 3.31 10.06 8.66
N THR A 102 2.93 10.79 7.60
CA THR A 102 2.92 12.26 7.60
C THR A 102 1.56 12.86 7.96
N GLU A 103 0.48 12.11 7.77
CA GLU A 103 -0.89 12.53 8.04
C GLU A 103 -1.65 11.46 8.84
N PRO A 104 -1.62 11.54 10.18
CA PRO A 104 -2.22 10.52 11.05
C PRO A 104 -3.72 10.31 10.87
N ARG A 105 -4.48 11.28 10.33
CA ARG A 105 -5.91 11.14 10.07
C ARG A 105 -6.23 10.03 9.05
N ILE A 106 -5.25 9.64 8.23
CA ILE A 106 -5.38 8.54 7.27
C ILE A 106 -5.32 7.16 7.96
N LEU A 107 -4.71 7.07 9.15
CA LEU A 107 -4.39 5.80 9.82
C LEU A 107 -5.58 4.84 10.00
N PRO A 108 -6.80 5.28 10.38
CA PRO A 108 -7.95 4.37 10.53
C PRO A 108 -8.26 3.60 9.24
N ALA A 109 -8.38 4.30 8.11
CA ALA A 109 -8.63 3.67 6.82
C ALA A 109 -7.52 2.69 6.41
N ILE A 110 -6.26 3.00 6.74
CA ILE A 110 -5.13 2.12 6.42
C ILE A 110 -5.13 0.85 7.26
N ARG A 111 -5.54 0.94 8.52
CA ARG A 111 -5.72 -0.23 9.37
C ARG A 111 -6.78 -1.17 8.78
N GLU A 112 -7.91 -0.62 8.32
CA GLU A 112 -8.95 -1.39 7.63
C GLU A 112 -8.42 -2.05 6.35
N VAL A 113 -7.70 -1.30 5.50
CA VAL A 113 -7.04 -1.84 4.30
C VAL A 113 -6.17 -3.04 4.65
N TRP A 114 -5.25 -2.90 5.62
CA TRP A 114 -4.36 -4.01 6.00
C TRP A 114 -5.09 -5.19 6.62
N GLN A 115 -6.20 -4.98 7.33
CA GLN A 115 -7.05 -6.07 7.80
C GLN A 115 -7.68 -6.85 6.63
N HIS A 116 -8.12 -6.18 5.57
CA HIS A 116 -8.63 -6.86 4.36
C HIS A 116 -7.53 -7.66 3.66
N ILE A 117 -6.32 -7.09 3.54
CA ILE A 117 -5.16 -7.76 2.91
C ILE A 117 -4.72 -8.99 3.71
N LEU A 118 -4.64 -8.89 5.03
CA LEU A 118 -4.27 -10.00 5.90
C LEU A 118 -5.30 -11.13 5.86
N LYS A 119 -6.59 -10.80 5.68
CA LYS A 119 -7.70 -11.76 5.58
C LYS A 119 -7.92 -12.30 4.16
N ALA A 120 -7.10 -11.91 3.17
CA ALA A 120 -7.22 -12.45 1.81
C ALA A 120 -7.08 -13.99 1.81
N GLY A 121 -7.69 -14.66 0.84
CA GLY A 121 -7.64 -16.13 0.78
C GLY A 121 -6.24 -16.66 0.44
N PRO A 122 -6.04 -17.98 0.50
CA PRO A 122 -4.73 -18.63 0.38
C PRO A 122 -4.05 -18.40 -0.97
N ASN A 123 -4.81 -18.11 -2.03
CA ASN A 123 -4.25 -17.84 -3.35
C ASN A 123 -3.36 -16.59 -3.37
N ALA A 124 -3.58 -15.64 -2.46
CA ALA A 124 -2.79 -14.42 -2.39
C ALA A 124 -1.29 -14.70 -2.20
N ASP A 125 -0.96 -15.72 -1.42
CA ASP A 125 0.43 -16.07 -1.10
C ASP A 125 1.10 -16.79 -2.27
N SER A 126 0.43 -17.77 -2.86
CA SER A 126 0.94 -18.46 -4.07
C SER A 126 1.09 -17.50 -5.25
N MET A 127 0.13 -16.60 -5.48
CA MET A 127 0.25 -15.56 -6.51
C MET A 127 1.42 -14.62 -6.24
N ALA A 128 1.69 -14.27 -4.97
CA ALA A 128 2.84 -13.45 -4.63
C ALA A 128 4.16 -14.17 -4.90
N GLU A 129 4.26 -15.45 -4.52
CA GLU A 129 5.43 -16.29 -4.77
C GLU A 129 5.74 -16.39 -6.27
N ASP A 130 4.72 -16.62 -7.10
CA ASP A 130 4.85 -16.66 -8.56
C ASP A 130 5.39 -15.33 -9.12
N LEU A 131 4.80 -14.19 -8.71
CA LEU A 131 5.22 -12.86 -9.14
C LEU A 131 6.65 -12.51 -8.71
N ILE A 132 7.02 -12.89 -7.49
CA ILE A 132 8.35 -12.66 -6.92
C ILE A 132 9.39 -13.51 -7.66
N ALA A 133 9.09 -14.78 -7.92
CA ALA A 133 9.95 -15.69 -8.65
C ALA A 133 10.13 -15.26 -10.12
N GLU A 134 9.05 -14.85 -10.79
CA GLU A 134 9.11 -14.35 -12.18
C GLU A 134 9.98 -13.09 -12.31
N ALA A 135 10.03 -12.26 -11.27
CA ALA A 135 10.88 -11.07 -11.23
C ALA A 135 12.32 -11.33 -10.74
N ASP A 136 12.70 -12.59 -10.52
CA ASP A 136 14.03 -12.99 -10.00
C ASP A 136 14.38 -12.31 -8.66
N LEU A 137 13.36 -12.12 -7.81
CA LEU A 137 13.51 -11.50 -6.50
C LEU A 137 13.73 -12.57 -5.41
N PRO A 138 14.44 -12.24 -4.31
CA PRO A 138 14.51 -13.12 -3.15
C PRO A 138 13.10 -13.45 -2.60
N PRO A 139 12.90 -14.63 -2.00
CA PRO A 139 11.62 -15.03 -1.44
C PRO A 139 11.03 -13.96 -0.51
N GLY A 140 9.75 -13.66 -0.70
CA GLY A 140 9.02 -12.70 0.11
C GLY A 140 8.89 -13.15 1.56
N GLN A 141 8.61 -12.20 2.45
CA GLN A 141 8.42 -12.47 3.88
C GLN A 141 6.97 -12.85 4.24
N GLY A 142 6.12 -13.09 3.23
CA GLY A 142 4.70 -13.37 3.38
C GLY A 142 3.86 -12.14 3.72
N ARG A 143 2.54 -12.35 3.88
CA ARG A 143 1.62 -11.29 4.33
C ARG A 143 1.87 -10.94 5.78
N ARG A 144 2.15 -9.66 6.01
CA ARG A 144 2.24 -9.08 7.35
C ARG A 144 1.81 -7.63 7.32
N ILE A 145 1.27 -7.17 8.44
CA ILE A 145 0.93 -5.75 8.62
C ILE A 145 2.23 -4.98 8.89
N PRO A 146 2.43 -3.80 8.28
CA PRO A 146 3.58 -2.94 8.59
C PRO A 146 3.62 -2.53 10.08
N THR A 147 4.83 -2.36 10.61
CA THR A 147 5.06 -1.93 11.99
C THR A 147 4.31 -0.62 12.28
N GLY A 148 3.53 -0.58 13.36
CA GLY A 148 2.73 0.59 13.76
C GLY A 148 1.33 0.69 13.15
N TYR A 149 0.94 -0.27 12.29
CA TYR A 149 -0.37 -0.30 11.63
C TYR A 149 -1.27 -1.45 12.09
N ALA A 150 -0.84 -2.26 13.06
CA ALA A 150 -1.75 -3.18 13.73
C ALA A 150 -2.78 -2.39 14.55
N THR A 151 -4.02 -2.88 14.60
CA THR A 151 -4.95 -2.50 15.66
C THR A 151 -4.47 -3.18 16.93
N GLU A 152 -4.14 -2.39 17.96
CA GLU A 152 -4.00 -2.95 19.31
C GLU A 152 -5.39 -3.50 19.69
N ASP A 153 -5.46 -4.78 20.05
CA ASP A 153 -6.64 -5.40 20.66
C ASP A 153 -6.89 -4.82 22.06
#